data_AF-A0AAE3KLX0-F1
#
_entry.id   AF-A0AAE3KLX0-F1
#
_cell.length_a   1.000
_cell.length_b   1.000
_cell.length_c   1.000
_cell.angle_alpha   90.00
_cell.angle_beta   90.00
_cell.angle_gamma   90.00
#
_symmetry.space_group_name_H-M   'P 1'
#
loop_
_entity.id
_entity.type
_entity.pdbx_description
1 polymer ?
#
loop_
_entity_poly.entity_id
_entity_poly.type
_entity_poly.pdbx_seq_one_letter_code
_entity_poly.pdbx_strand_id
1 'polypeptide(L)'
;MLPIVLTGILAFYVAWNLGANDVANSMGTSVGSKAITLGQALVIAGILEFSGAILFGSKVSQTLATEIVNPTLFAAQPQLLVLGMIAVLLAGGVWLQIATSQGWPVSSSHAVVGAIAGFSWVAAGVGAVDWGNIGRISITWVLTPVVSGIIAAGFYSVIKYSILDKPNPIHQLREWIPWLSAIVLSIFGIIVLPTIFDAPLFAAIPFPKHDLSIATGVIGVVALTFISWHQLESQKSEISAPLPTPKNLFSSPVERLLAQFQVLSACFVAFAHGSNDVGNAIAPLATIVYIIRTDSVPISSFGVPLWILLLGGCGIVAGLAIWGKKVIATIGENIIPLQPSSGFCAEIATATTVLIASKLGFPVSTSHALVGGVVGIGLIQNWRNVRFSTIKSIALAWVITLPFAAGLGAAIFVCLRFIFG
;
A
#
# COMPACT_ATOMS: atom_id res chain seq x y z
N MET A 1 2.29 -20.44 25.51
CA MET A 1 1.00 -20.09 24.86
C MET A 1 0.51 -18.69 25.23
N LEU A 2 0.44 -18.33 26.52
CA LEU A 2 0.02 -16.98 26.96
C LEU A 2 0.81 -15.81 26.29
N PRO A 3 2.16 -15.87 26.13
CA PRO A 3 2.89 -14.79 25.45
C PRO A 3 2.53 -14.64 23.97
N ILE A 4 2.20 -15.74 23.28
CA ILE A 4 1.81 -15.72 21.86
C ILE A 4 0.43 -15.07 21.68
N VAL A 5 -0.50 -15.35 22.60
CA VAL A 5 -1.85 -14.76 22.55
C VAL A 5 -1.78 -13.25 22.77
N LEU A 6 -1.07 -12.81 23.80
CA LEU A 6 -0.92 -11.37 24.10
C LEU A 6 -0.25 -10.62 22.95
N THR A 7 0.84 -11.16 22.40
CA THR A 7 1.54 -10.53 21.28
C THR A 7 0.74 -10.60 19.97
N GLY A 8 -0.07 -11.64 19.79
CA GLY A 8 -1.06 -11.72 18.71
C GLY A 8 -2.10 -10.60 18.80
N ILE A 9 -2.62 -10.29 20.00
CA ILE A 9 -3.55 -9.18 20.22
C ILE A 9 -2.90 -7.84 19.88
N LEU A 10 -1.64 -7.63 20.29
CA LEU A 10 -0.90 -6.40 19.97
C LEU A 10 -0.64 -6.26 18.46
N ALA A 11 -0.26 -7.34 17.79
CA ALA A 11 -0.10 -7.35 16.34
C ALA A 11 -1.42 -7.07 15.62
N PHE A 12 -2.53 -7.65 16.10
CA PHE A 12 -3.86 -7.35 15.59
C PHE A 12 -4.22 -5.88 15.80
N TYR A 13 -3.87 -5.29 16.95
CA TYR A 13 -4.05 -3.86 17.21
C TYR A 13 -3.25 -2.97 16.26
N VAL A 14 -1.99 -3.31 15.94
CA VAL A 14 -1.23 -2.59 14.91
C VAL A 14 -1.91 -2.74 13.56
N ALA A 15 -2.24 -3.97 13.15
CA ALA A 15 -2.91 -4.24 11.88
C ALA A 15 -4.24 -3.50 11.72
N TRP A 16 -5.02 -3.40 12.80
CA TRP A 16 -6.22 -2.58 12.85
C TRP A 16 -5.94 -1.12 12.54
N ASN A 17 -4.93 -0.54 13.19
CA ASN A 17 -4.59 0.85 12.95
C ASN A 17 -4.05 1.09 11.53
N LEU A 18 -3.36 0.11 10.93
CA LEU A 18 -2.96 0.16 9.52
C LEU A 18 -4.18 0.28 8.61
N GLY A 19 -5.13 -0.66 8.70
CA GLY A 19 -6.33 -0.63 7.86
C GLY A 19 -7.21 0.60 8.10
N ALA A 20 -7.21 1.15 9.31
CA ALA A 20 -7.91 2.38 9.62
C ALA A 20 -7.23 3.62 8.99
N ASN A 21 -5.90 3.75 9.10
CA ASN A 21 -5.16 4.93 8.62
C ASN A 21 -5.03 4.95 7.09
N ASP A 22 -4.75 3.79 6.50
CA ASP A 22 -4.18 3.73 5.17
C ASP A 22 -5.19 3.40 4.05
N VAL A 23 -6.43 3.04 4.38
CA VAL A 23 -7.48 2.79 3.36
C VAL A 23 -7.75 4.02 2.46
N ALA A 24 -7.50 5.23 2.98
CA ALA A 24 -7.60 6.43 2.16
C ALA A 24 -6.54 6.48 1.05
N ASN A 25 -5.40 5.82 1.24
CA ASN A 25 -4.33 5.74 0.24
C ASN A 25 -4.72 4.84 -0.94
N SER A 26 -5.60 3.85 -0.73
CA SER A 26 -6.04 2.93 -1.79
C SER A 26 -7.34 3.35 -2.46
N MET A 27 -8.32 3.83 -1.69
CA MET A 27 -9.68 4.11 -2.20
C MET A 27 -10.08 5.59 -2.17
N GLY A 28 -9.29 6.46 -1.52
CA GLY A 28 -9.65 7.87 -1.34
C GLY A 28 -9.85 8.61 -2.67
N THR A 29 -9.01 8.34 -3.66
CA THR A 29 -9.07 8.93 -5.00
C THR A 29 -10.29 8.46 -5.79
N SER A 30 -10.67 7.19 -5.66
CA SER A 30 -11.85 6.60 -6.33
C SER A 30 -13.18 7.02 -5.71
N VAL A 31 -13.21 7.23 -4.39
CA VAL A 31 -14.37 7.83 -3.70
C VAL A 31 -14.46 9.34 -4.00
N GLY A 32 -13.32 10.05 -3.96
CA GLY A 32 -13.25 11.49 -4.24
C GLY A 32 -13.62 11.86 -5.67
N SER A 33 -13.25 11.05 -6.66
CA SER A 33 -13.66 11.22 -8.06
C SER A 33 -15.11 10.80 -8.33
N LYS A 34 -15.80 10.24 -7.33
CA LYS A 34 -17.15 9.65 -7.41
C LYS A 34 -17.24 8.46 -8.36
N ALA A 35 -16.14 7.75 -8.60
CA ALA A 35 -16.14 6.50 -9.36
C ALA A 35 -16.87 5.37 -8.62
N ILE A 36 -16.75 5.35 -7.28
CA ILE A 36 -17.44 4.41 -6.39
C ILE A 36 -17.96 5.09 -5.13
N THR A 37 -18.96 4.48 -4.50
CA THR A 37 -19.45 4.90 -3.20
C THR A 37 -18.50 4.47 -2.08
N LEU A 38 -18.58 5.17 -0.94
CA LEU A 38 -17.81 4.82 0.26
C LEU A 38 -18.06 3.37 0.73
N GLY A 39 -19.30 2.87 0.62
CA GLY A 39 -19.63 1.50 0.99
C GLY A 39 -18.96 0.46 0.08
N GLN A 40 -18.97 0.70 -1.23
CA GLN A 40 -18.30 -0.16 -2.21
C GLN A 40 -16.78 -0.17 -1.98
N ALA A 41 -16.19 1.00 -1.76
CA ALA A 41 -14.77 1.15 -1.47
C ALA A 41 -14.31 0.27 -0.29
N LEU A 42 -15.07 0.25 0.80
CA LEU A 42 -14.71 -0.55 1.99
C LEU A 42 -14.76 -2.05 1.72
N VAL A 43 -15.80 -2.53 1.00
CA VAL A 43 -15.92 -3.96 0.68
C VAL A 43 -14.78 -4.40 -0.24
N ILE A 44 -14.50 -3.61 -1.29
CA ILE A 44 -13.45 -3.91 -2.26
C ILE A 44 -12.08 -3.89 -1.57
N ALA A 45 -11.77 -2.83 -0.81
CA ALA A 45 -10.50 -2.72 -0.11
C ALA A 45 -10.33 -3.81 0.94
N GLY A 46 -11.38 -4.14 1.71
CA GLY A 46 -11.31 -5.24 2.68
C GLY A 46 -10.94 -6.58 2.03
N ILE A 47 -11.54 -6.94 0.90
CA ILE A 47 -11.21 -8.20 0.20
C ILE A 47 -9.78 -8.17 -0.35
N LEU A 48 -9.38 -7.06 -0.96
CA LEU A 48 -8.12 -6.97 -1.70
C LEU A 48 -6.92 -6.73 -0.80
N GLU A 49 -7.02 -5.91 0.25
CA GLU A 49 -5.97 -5.75 1.25
C GLU A 49 -5.74 -7.06 2.01
N PHE A 50 -6.81 -7.79 2.36
CA PHE A 50 -6.69 -9.13 2.94
C PHE A 50 -5.97 -10.11 2.00
N SER A 51 -6.38 -10.13 0.74
CA SER A 51 -5.79 -11.01 -0.27
C SER A 51 -4.32 -10.67 -0.52
N GLY A 52 -3.98 -9.37 -0.63
CA GLY A 52 -2.60 -8.90 -0.80
C GLY A 52 -1.72 -9.25 0.38
N ALA A 53 -2.23 -9.07 1.60
CA ALA A 53 -1.54 -9.42 2.83
C ALA A 53 -1.13 -10.89 2.87
N ILE A 54 -2.05 -11.79 2.52
CA ILE A 54 -1.84 -13.24 2.60
C ILE A 54 -0.97 -13.75 1.45
N LEU A 55 -1.26 -13.31 0.21
CA LEU A 55 -0.66 -13.87 -0.99
C LEU A 55 0.72 -13.28 -1.29
N PHE A 56 1.00 -12.05 -0.83
CA PHE A 56 2.17 -11.29 -1.28
C PHE A 56 2.92 -10.56 -0.14
N GLY A 57 2.44 -10.65 1.12
CA GLY A 57 3.02 -9.92 2.25
C GLY A 57 4.20 -10.57 2.98
N SER A 58 4.54 -11.82 2.66
CA SER A 58 5.59 -12.56 3.38
C SER A 58 6.99 -11.95 3.24
N LYS A 59 7.34 -11.43 2.05
CA LYS A 59 8.70 -10.97 1.74
C LYS A 59 9.10 -9.67 2.43
N VAL A 60 8.18 -8.70 2.49
CA VAL A 60 8.38 -7.46 3.25
C VAL A 60 8.46 -7.77 4.75
N SER A 61 7.59 -8.67 5.22
CA SER A 61 7.59 -9.11 6.62
C SER A 61 8.92 -9.75 7.03
N GLN A 62 9.53 -10.55 6.15
CA GLN A 62 10.86 -11.13 6.38
C GLN A 62 11.91 -10.05 6.51
N THR A 63 11.92 -9.10 5.58
CA THR A 63 12.88 -7.98 5.57
C THR A 63 12.80 -7.17 6.86
N LEU A 64 11.58 -6.79 7.29
CA LEU A 64 11.37 -6.06 8.55
C LEU A 64 11.78 -6.88 9.79
N ALA A 65 11.65 -8.21 9.74
CA ALA A 65 12.00 -9.09 10.85
C ALA A 65 13.52 -9.28 11.01
N THR A 66 14.28 -9.27 9.90
CA THR A 66 15.70 -9.70 9.92
C THR A 66 16.71 -8.62 9.56
N GLU A 67 16.32 -7.54 8.87
CA GLU A 67 17.30 -6.60 8.28
C GLU A 67 17.48 -5.27 9.03
N ILE A 68 16.70 -5.00 10.08
CA ILE A 68 16.76 -3.71 10.81
C ILE A 68 17.57 -3.83 12.11
N VAL A 69 17.48 -4.98 12.76
CA VAL A 69 18.21 -5.29 14.00
C VAL A 69 19.41 -6.13 13.65
N ASN A 70 20.57 -5.87 14.25
CA ASN A 70 21.70 -6.79 14.17
C ASN A 70 21.43 -8.02 15.08
N PRO A 71 21.10 -9.20 14.51
CA PRO A 71 20.66 -10.34 15.32
C PRO A 71 21.78 -10.91 16.19
N THR A 72 23.04 -10.71 15.81
CA THR A 72 24.20 -11.26 16.52
C THR A 72 24.34 -10.70 17.94
N LEU A 73 23.95 -9.44 18.15
CA LEU A 73 24.03 -8.78 19.45
C LEU A 73 22.91 -9.21 20.40
N PHE A 74 21.87 -9.86 19.88
CA PHE A 74 20.78 -10.43 20.68
C PHE A 74 20.86 -11.96 20.79
N ALA A 75 21.79 -12.61 20.09
CA ALA A 75 21.90 -14.07 20.06
C ALA A 75 22.13 -14.69 21.46
N ALA A 76 22.86 -14.00 22.33
CA ALA A 76 23.10 -14.44 23.70
C ALA A 76 21.89 -14.19 24.64
N GLN A 77 20.96 -13.31 24.25
CA GLN A 77 19.78 -12.97 25.06
C GLN A 77 18.53 -12.80 24.16
N PRO A 78 18.00 -13.88 23.57
CA PRO A 78 16.86 -13.81 22.64
C PRO A 78 15.61 -13.17 23.26
N GLN A 79 15.42 -13.31 24.58
CA GLN A 79 14.29 -12.72 25.30
C GLN A 79 14.33 -11.17 25.31
N LEU A 80 15.51 -10.57 25.23
CA LEU A 80 15.64 -9.11 25.13
C LEU A 80 15.06 -8.61 23.79
N LEU A 81 15.27 -9.37 22.71
CA LEU A 81 14.70 -9.07 21.40
C LEU A 81 13.18 -9.28 21.38
N VAL A 82 12.67 -10.29 22.08
CA VAL A 82 11.21 -10.48 22.27
C VAL A 82 10.59 -9.25 22.93
N LEU A 83 11.20 -8.76 24.01
CA LEU A 83 10.72 -7.56 24.70
C LEU A 83 10.78 -6.31 23.80
N GLY A 84 11.86 -6.19 23.02
CA GLY A 84 12.01 -5.16 21.98
C GLY A 84 10.88 -5.18 20.95
N MET A 85 10.57 -6.35 20.40
CA MET A 85 9.50 -6.50 19.41
C MET A 85 8.11 -6.23 19.99
N ILE A 86 7.88 -6.52 21.28
CA ILE A 86 6.66 -6.10 21.99
C ILE A 86 6.59 -4.56 22.08
N ALA A 87 7.71 -3.91 22.40
CA ALA A 87 7.80 -2.45 22.42
C ALA A 87 7.49 -1.85 21.05
N VAL A 88 7.95 -2.47 19.97
CA VAL A 88 7.66 -2.05 18.58
C VAL A 88 6.17 -2.14 18.28
N LEU A 89 5.50 -3.24 18.65
CA LEU A 89 4.05 -3.39 18.44
C LEU A 89 3.26 -2.31 19.19
N LEU A 90 3.63 -2.02 20.44
CA LEU A 90 3.00 -0.97 21.24
C LEU A 90 3.27 0.42 20.66
N ALA A 91 4.52 0.74 20.35
CA ALA A 91 4.91 2.04 19.80
C ALA A 91 4.24 2.31 18.45
N GLY A 92 4.29 1.33 17.54
CA GLY A 92 3.65 1.42 16.23
C GLY A 92 2.13 1.58 16.35
N GLY A 93 1.48 0.77 17.17
CA GLY A 93 0.04 0.84 17.39
C GLY A 93 -0.41 2.17 17.99
N VAL A 94 0.26 2.64 19.04
CA VAL A 94 -0.06 3.93 19.70
C VAL A 94 0.15 5.10 18.75
N TRP A 95 1.27 5.15 18.03
CA TRP A 95 1.53 6.24 17.10
C TRP A 95 0.51 6.27 15.94
N LEU A 96 0.23 5.13 15.32
CA LEU A 96 -0.77 5.04 14.26
C LEU A 96 -2.17 5.39 14.76
N GLN A 97 -2.51 5.00 15.98
CA GLN A 97 -3.77 5.37 16.61
C GLN A 97 -3.90 6.88 16.79
N ILE A 98 -2.85 7.53 17.29
CA ILE A 98 -2.81 8.99 17.48
C ILE A 98 -2.97 9.67 16.11
N ALA A 99 -2.17 9.29 15.12
CA ALA A 99 -2.22 9.86 13.79
C ALA A 99 -3.61 9.70 13.14
N THR A 100 -4.21 8.51 13.24
CA THR A 100 -5.56 8.23 12.73
C THR A 100 -6.62 9.07 13.43
N SER A 101 -6.51 9.25 14.75
CA SER A 101 -7.47 10.06 15.51
C SER A 101 -7.45 11.54 15.11
N GLN A 102 -6.28 12.02 14.68
CA GLN A 102 -6.04 13.40 14.21
C GLN A 102 -6.23 13.54 12.69
N GLY A 103 -6.51 12.45 11.96
CA GLY A 103 -6.63 12.45 10.51
C GLY A 103 -5.31 12.71 9.76
N TRP A 104 -4.17 12.45 10.40
CA TRP A 104 -2.86 12.63 9.78
C TRP A 104 -2.48 11.41 8.94
N PRO A 105 -2.16 11.60 7.64
CA PRO A 105 -1.60 10.54 6.82
C PRO A 105 -0.12 10.36 7.17
N VAL A 106 0.18 9.37 8.00
CA VAL A 106 1.55 9.04 8.43
C VAL A 106 2.00 7.74 7.79
N SER A 107 3.31 7.53 7.66
CA SER A 107 3.80 6.25 7.18
C SER A 107 3.96 5.26 8.33
N SER A 108 3.22 4.16 8.24
CA SER A 108 3.34 2.99 9.10
C SER A 108 4.73 2.35 9.06
N SER A 109 5.31 2.20 7.87
CA SER A 109 6.67 1.65 7.68
C SER A 109 7.74 2.49 8.40
N HIS A 110 7.64 3.83 8.36
CA HIS A 110 8.55 4.71 9.11
C HIS A 110 8.40 4.53 10.62
N ALA A 111 7.16 4.35 11.10
CA ALA A 111 6.89 4.17 12.51
C ALA A 111 7.51 2.86 13.04
N VAL A 112 7.34 1.75 12.32
CA VAL A 112 7.88 0.44 12.74
C VAL A 112 9.40 0.40 12.65
N VAL A 113 9.99 0.84 11.54
CA VAL A 113 11.46 0.89 11.41
C VAL A 113 12.07 1.82 12.46
N GLY A 114 11.45 2.99 12.69
CA GLY A 114 11.87 3.92 13.74
C GLY A 114 11.83 3.28 15.13
N ALA A 115 10.70 2.65 15.49
CA ALA A 115 10.56 1.97 16.77
C ALA A 115 11.58 0.83 16.95
N ILE A 116 11.87 0.07 15.89
CA ILE A 116 12.89 -0.98 15.90
C ILE A 116 14.28 -0.39 16.18
N ALA A 117 14.65 0.68 15.46
CA ALA A 117 15.93 1.35 15.66
C ALA A 117 16.04 1.93 17.09
N GLY A 118 14.97 2.53 17.60
CA GLY A 118 14.90 3.13 18.93
C GLY A 118 15.12 2.12 20.06
N PHE A 119 14.37 1.02 20.07
CA PHE A 119 14.57 0.00 21.11
C PHE A 119 15.95 -0.65 20.98
N SER A 120 16.39 -0.95 19.75
CA SER A 120 17.65 -1.67 19.53
C SER A 120 18.84 -0.87 20.06
N TRP A 121 18.84 0.45 19.81
CA TRP A 121 19.84 1.34 20.36
C TRP A 121 19.87 1.28 21.91
N VAL A 122 18.73 1.38 22.57
CA VAL A 122 18.71 1.38 24.06
C VAL A 122 18.98 -0.02 24.63
N ALA A 123 18.62 -1.09 23.92
CA ALA A 123 18.80 -2.46 24.37
C ALA A 123 20.28 -2.90 24.35
N ALA A 124 20.99 -2.62 23.25
CA ALA A 124 22.32 -3.18 22.99
C ALA A 124 23.31 -2.19 22.35
N GLY A 125 23.00 -0.88 22.37
CA GLY A 125 23.88 0.19 21.89
C GLY A 125 23.71 0.51 20.41
N VAL A 126 24.44 1.52 19.93
CA VAL A 126 24.33 2.03 18.54
C VAL A 126 24.60 0.94 17.49
N GLY A 127 25.47 -0.03 17.79
CA GLY A 127 25.80 -1.14 16.88
C GLY A 127 24.71 -2.22 16.76
N ALA A 128 23.67 -2.17 17.61
CA ALA A 128 22.51 -3.07 17.53
C ALA A 128 21.54 -2.72 16.41
N VAL A 129 21.64 -1.48 15.90
CA VAL A 129 20.88 -1.00 14.75
C VAL A 129 21.69 -1.28 13.48
N ASP A 130 21.07 -1.90 12.48
CA ASP A 130 21.69 -2.06 11.16
C ASP A 130 21.55 -0.77 10.34
N TRP A 131 22.46 0.19 10.58
CA TRP A 131 22.47 1.48 9.87
C TRP A 131 22.66 1.34 8.36
N GLY A 132 23.33 0.27 7.91
CA GLY A 132 23.53 0.02 6.49
C GLY A 132 22.20 -0.29 5.79
N ASN A 133 21.42 -1.20 6.37
CA ASN A 133 20.11 -1.56 5.84
C ASN A 133 19.06 -0.45 6.05
N ILE A 134 19.07 0.25 7.20
CA ILE A 134 18.22 1.45 7.37
C ILE A 134 18.54 2.51 6.32
N GLY A 135 19.82 2.71 5.97
CA GLY A 135 20.23 3.61 4.90
C GLY A 135 19.65 3.21 3.53
N ARG A 136 19.70 1.91 3.19
CA ARG A 136 19.08 1.37 1.97
C ARG A 136 17.57 1.56 1.95
N ILE A 137 16.88 1.26 3.05
CA ILE A 137 15.44 1.47 3.21
C ILE A 137 15.08 2.97 3.04
N SER A 138 15.86 3.85 3.65
CA SER A 138 15.67 5.30 3.57
C SER A 138 15.79 5.83 2.15
N ILE A 139 16.75 5.33 1.37
CA ILE A 139 16.87 5.65 -0.06
C ILE A 139 15.60 5.23 -0.80
N THR A 140 15.06 4.04 -0.54
CA THR A 140 13.81 3.58 -1.16
C THR A 140 12.64 4.49 -0.80
N TRP A 141 12.54 5.01 0.43
CA TRP A 141 11.48 5.95 0.83
C TRP A 141 11.54 7.29 0.10
N VAL A 142 12.74 7.77 -0.24
CA VAL A 142 12.95 8.98 -1.05
C VAL A 142 12.67 8.71 -2.53
N LEU A 143 13.07 7.54 -3.05
CA LEU A 143 12.86 7.17 -4.45
C LEU A 143 11.40 6.84 -4.77
N THR A 144 10.66 6.23 -3.84
CA THR A 144 9.26 5.81 -4.01
C THR A 144 8.34 6.91 -4.57
N PRO A 145 8.24 8.11 -3.96
CA PRO A 145 7.40 9.18 -4.50
C PRO A 145 7.90 9.69 -5.86
N VAL A 146 9.23 9.70 -6.08
CA VAL A 146 9.82 10.16 -7.34
C VAL A 146 9.49 9.20 -8.48
N VAL A 147 9.70 7.89 -8.28
CA VAL A 147 9.40 6.84 -9.25
C VAL A 147 7.90 6.82 -9.57
N SER A 148 7.04 6.85 -8.56
CA SER A 148 5.59 6.91 -8.76
C SER A 148 5.18 8.18 -9.51
N GLY A 149 5.77 9.34 -9.18
CA GLY A 149 5.51 10.60 -9.87
C GLY A 149 5.93 10.58 -11.34
N ILE A 150 7.08 10.01 -11.67
CA ILE A 150 7.54 9.85 -13.06
C ILE A 150 6.60 8.94 -13.84
N ILE A 151 6.22 7.79 -13.27
CA ILE A 151 5.31 6.83 -13.89
C ILE A 151 3.93 7.48 -14.13
N ALA A 152 3.39 8.17 -13.11
CA ALA A 152 2.10 8.85 -13.21
C ALA A 152 2.11 9.98 -14.25
N ALA A 153 3.17 10.80 -14.26
CA ALA A 153 3.34 11.85 -15.25
C ALA A 153 3.44 11.29 -16.67
N GLY A 154 4.15 10.18 -16.87
CA GLY A 154 4.24 9.48 -18.15
C GLY A 154 2.89 8.96 -18.63
N PHE A 155 2.19 8.18 -17.81
CA PHE A 155 0.86 7.65 -18.16
C PHE A 155 -0.15 8.77 -18.41
N TYR A 156 -0.18 9.78 -17.55
CA TYR A 156 -1.11 10.88 -17.70
C TYR A 156 -0.80 11.71 -18.96
N SER A 157 0.48 11.90 -19.31
CA SER A 157 0.85 12.56 -20.58
C SER A 157 0.33 11.78 -21.77
N VAL A 158 0.45 10.45 -21.78
CA VAL A 158 -0.09 9.60 -22.84
C VAL A 158 -1.61 9.76 -22.96
N ILE A 159 -2.35 9.66 -21.85
CA ILE A 159 -3.82 9.83 -21.86
C ILE A 159 -4.22 11.24 -22.30
N LYS A 160 -3.58 12.27 -21.74
CA LYS A 160 -3.86 13.67 -22.04
C LYS A 160 -3.67 13.98 -23.52
N TYR A 161 -2.48 13.72 -24.07
CA TYR A 161 -2.16 14.12 -25.43
C TYR A 161 -2.72 13.18 -26.51
N SER A 162 -2.99 11.92 -26.18
CA SER A 162 -3.46 10.93 -27.15
C SER A 162 -4.98 10.79 -27.18
N ILE A 163 -5.67 11.13 -26.08
CA ILE A 163 -7.12 10.97 -25.91
C ILE A 163 -7.78 12.32 -25.58
N LEU A 164 -7.43 12.96 -24.45
CA LEU A 164 -8.20 14.09 -23.90
C LEU A 164 -8.10 15.37 -24.76
N ASP A 165 -6.90 15.71 -25.22
CA ASP A 165 -6.64 16.95 -25.98
C ASP A 165 -6.94 16.79 -27.49
N LYS A 166 -7.45 15.63 -27.93
CA LYS A 166 -7.77 15.38 -29.34
C LYS A 166 -9.12 15.97 -29.73
N PRO A 167 -9.34 16.34 -31.01
CA PRO A 167 -10.61 16.90 -31.46
C PRO A 167 -11.82 15.97 -31.26
N ASN A 168 -11.60 14.65 -31.31
CA ASN A 168 -12.63 13.64 -31.04
C ASN A 168 -12.14 12.65 -29.98
N PRO A 169 -12.23 13.00 -28.67
CA PRO A 169 -11.74 12.17 -27.58
C PRO A 169 -12.44 10.82 -27.47
N ILE A 170 -13.71 10.72 -27.86
CA ILE A 170 -14.48 9.46 -27.79
C ILE A 170 -13.97 8.45 -28.81
N HIS A 171 -13.72 8.90 -30.06
CA HIS A 171 -13.12 8.05 -31.08
C HIS A 171 -11.74 7.57 -30.64
N GLN A 172 -10.92 8.49 -30.13
CA GLN A 172 -9.58 8.13 -29.66
C GLN A 172 -9.64 7.17 -28.48
N LEU A 173 -10.53 7.37 -27.53
CA LEU A 173 -10.70 6.44 -26.43
C LEU A 173 -11.04 5.03 -26.94
N ARG A 174 -11.91 4.91 -27.95
CA ARG A 174 -12.25 3.61 -28.56
C ARG A 174 -11.02 2.88 -29.10
N GLU A 175 -10.13 3.58 -29.79
CA GLU A 175 -8.88 3.04 -30.30
C GLU A 175 -7.86 2.72 -29.18
N TRP A 176 -7.91 3.47 -28.08
CA TRP A 176 -7.00 3.31 -26.95
C TRP A 176 -7.43 2.27 -25.91
N ILE A 177 -8.71 1.84 -25.88
CA ILE A 177 -9.22 0.84 -24.92
C ILE A 177 -8.37 -0.44 -24.85
N PRO A 178 -7.95 -1.06 -25.97
CA PRO A 178 -7.10 -2.26 -25.91
C PRO A 178 -5.77 -2.01 -25.20
N TRP A 179 -5.15 -0.86 -25.47
CA TRP A 179 -3.87 -0.48 -24.88
C TRP A 179 -4.00 -0.16 -23.39
N LEU A 180 -5.07 0.55 -23.00
CA LEU A 180 -5.37 0.80 -21.58
C LEU A 180 -5.61 -0.51 -20.83
N SER A 181 -6.41 -1.42 -21.41
CA SER A 181 -6.65 -2.75 -20.82
C SER A 181 -5.36 -3.56 -20.69
N ALA A 182 -4.53 -3.55 -21.72
CA ALA A 182 -3.24 -4.23 -21.73
C ALA A 182 -2.31 -3.68 -20.65
N ILE A 183 -2.14 -2.36 -20.55
CA ILE A 183 -1.27 -1.72 -19.55
C ILE A 183 -1.70 -2.10 -18.13
N VAL A 184 -2.98 -1.91 -17.83
CA VAL A 184 -3.52 -2.11 -16.47
C VAL A 184 -3.35 -3.55 -16.02
N LEU A 185 -3.79 -4.50 -16.85
CA LEU A 185 -3.74 -5.91 -16.47
C LEU A 185 -2.36 -6.52 -16.59
N SER A 186 -1.48 -6.01 -17.46
CA SER A 186 -0.10 -6.52 -17.57
C SER A 186 0.72 -6.20 -16.32
N ILE A 187 0.51 -5.04 -15.69
CA ILE A 187 1.22 -4.70 -14.44
C ILE A 187 0.92 -5.74 -13.36
N PHE A 188 -0.36 -6.03 -13.13
CA PHE A 188 -0.77 -7.04 -12.17
C PHE A 188 -0.38 -8.46 -12.64
N GLY A 189 -0.53 -8.74 -13.94
CA GLY A 189 -0.26 -10.04 -14.56
C GLY A 189 1.22 -10.43 -14.59
N ILE A 190 2.13 -9.46 -14.65
CA ILE A 190 3.59 -9.70 -14.66
C ILE A 190 4.14 -9.73 -13.23
N ILE A 191 3.57 -8.92 -12.33
CA ILE A 191 4.12 -8.78 -10.98
C ILE A 191 3.50 -9.79 -10.00
N VAL A 192 2.16 -9.91 -10.00
CA VAL A 192 1.40 -10.63 -8.97
C VAL A 192 1.07 -12.06 -9.37
N LEU A 193 0.55 -12.28 -10.58
CA LEU A 193 0.10 -13.61 -11.02
C LEU A 193 1.19 -14.69 -10.95
N PRO A 194 2.48 -14.44 -11.28
CA PRO A 194 3.50 -15.48 -11.16
C PRO A 194 3.65 -15.97 -9.72
N THR A 195 3.60 -15.05 -8.75
CA THR A 195 3.67 -15.38 -7.32
C THR A 195 2.44 -16.14 -6.83
N ILE A 196 1.26 -15.80 -7.35
CA ILE A 196 0.03 -16.55 -7.05
C ILE A 196 0.11 -17.98 -7.58
N PHE A 197 0.49 -18.16 -8.86
CA PHE A 197 0.62 -19.49 -9.46
C PHE A 197 1.81 -20.29 -8.90
N ASP A 198 2.75 -19.62 -8.23
CA ASP A 198 3.79 -20.30 -7.46
C ASP A 198 3.31 -20.92 -6.15
N ALA A 199 2.13 -20.53 -5.65
CA ALA A 199 1.59 -21.06 -4.41
C ALA A 199 1.31 -22.58 -4.47
N PRO A 200 1.41 -23.30 -3.33
CA PRO A 200 1.20 -24.75 -3.27
C PRO A 200 -0.15 -25.22 -3.83
N LEU A 201 -1.18 -24.35 -3.78
CA LEU A 201 -2.52 -24.63 -4.31
C LEU A 201 -2.50 -24.97 -5.81
N PHE A 202 -1.60 -24.35 -6.58
CA PHE A 202 -1.50 -24.55 -8.03
C PHE A 202 -0.45 -25.59 -8.42
N ALA A 203 0.20 -26.24 -7.45
CA ALA A 203 1.28 -27.20 -7.70
C ALA A 203 0.82 -28.46 -8.46
N ALA A 204 -0.47 -28.81 -8.34
CA ALA A 204 -1.05 -29.98 -9.01
C ALA A 204 -1.44 -29.72 -10.48
N ILE A 205 -1.33 -28.49 -10.97
CA ILE A 205 -1.72 -28.14 -12.34
C ILE A 205 -0.59 -28.55 -13.31
N PRO A 206 -0.88 -29.34 -14.36
CA PRO A 206 0.15 -29.92 -15.24
C PRO A 206 0.75 -28.92 -16.25
N PHE A 207 0.44 -27.62 -16.12
CA PHE A 207 0.92 -26.58 -17.02
C PHE A 207 2.08 -25.79 -16.42
N PRO A 208 3.04 -25.31 -17.23
CA PRO A 208 4.04 -24.38 -16.75
C PRO A 208 3.39 -23.14 -16.13
N LYS A 209 3.80 -22.76 -14.93
CA LYS A 209 3.20 -21.65 -14.18
C LYS A 209 3.26 -20.31 -14.91
N HIS A 210 4.33 -20.09 -15.70
CA HIS A 210 4.45 -18.90 -16.52
C HIS A 210 3.37 -18.83 -17.61
N ASP A 211 3.04 -19.96 -18.24
CA ASP A 211 1.97 -20.04 -19.24
C ASP A 211 0.61 -19.73 -18.62
N LEU A 212 0.34 -20.23 -17.40
CA LEU A 212 -0.89 -19.90 -16.67
C LEU A 212 -1.01 -18.40 -16.39
N SER A 213 0.08 -17.78 -15.95
CA SER A 213 0.15 -16.33 -15.70
C SER A 213 -0.10 -15.50 -16.96
N ILE A 214 0.54 -15.88 -18.07
CA ILE A 214 0.38 -15.18 -19.36
C ILE A 214 -1.03 -15.41 -19.91
N ALA A 215 -1.53 -16.64 -19.90
CA ALA A 215 -2.85 -16.96 -20.42
C ALA A 215 -3.96 -16.23 -19.67
N THR A 216 -3.92 -16.23 -18.34
CA THR A 216 -4.90 -15.50 -17.52
C THR A 216 -4.81 -13.99 -17.71
N GLY A 217 -3.60 -13.44 -17.84
CA GLY A 217 -3.39 -12.05 -18.21
C GLY A 217 -4.00 -11.68 -19.57
N VAL A 218 -3.71 -12.47 -20.61
CA VAL A 218 -4.22 -12.25 -21.97
C VAL A 218 -5.75 -12.35 -22.01
N ILE A 219 -6.32 -13.39 -21.38
CA ILE A 219 -7.78 -13.55 -21.27
C ILE A 219 -8.40 -12.33 -20.58
N GLY A 220 -7.79 -11.86 -19.49
CA GLY A 220 -8.22 -10.65 -18.80
C GLY A 220 -8.20 -9.41 -19.71
N VAL A 221 -7.11 -9.19 -20.45
CA VAL A 221 -6.97 -8.05 -21.38
C VAL A 221 -8.03 -8.08 -22.46
N VAL A 222 -8.25 -9.24 -23.08
CA VAL A 222 -9.27 -9.43 -24.11
C VAL A 222 -10.66 -9.17 -23.52
N ALA A 223 -10.98 -9.76 -22.37
CA ALA A 223 -12.28 -9.58 -21.72
C ALA A 223 -12.55 -8.12 -21.34
N LEU A 224 -11.58 -7.45 -20.70
CA LEU A 224 -11.70 -6.05 -20.31
C LEU A 224 -11.89 -5.15 -21.53
N THR A 225 -11.14 -5.41 -22.61
CA THR A 225 -11.25 -4.68 -23.88
C THR A 225 -12.66 -4.78 -24.46
N PHE A 226 -13.21 -5.99 -24.57
CA PHE A 226 -14.57 -6.20 -25.08
C PHE A 226 -15.64 -5.55 -24.19
N ILE A 227 -15.51 -5.68 -22.87
CA ILE A 227 -16.43 -5.06 -21.90
C ILE A 227 -16.41 -3.53 -22.04
N SER A 228 -15.22 -2.93 -22.11
CA SER A 228 -15.06 -1.48 -22.23
C SER A 228 -15.58 -0.95 -23.57
N TRP A 229 -15.40 -1.67 -24.69
CA TRP A 229 -16.01 -1.30 -25.96
C TRP A 229 -17.53 -1.34 -25.90
N HIS A 230 -18.11 -2.42 -25.37
CA HIS A 230 -19.55 -2.55 -25.26
C HIS A 230 -20.17 -1.44 -24.40
N GLN A 231 -19.49 -1.07 -23.31
CA GLN A 231 -19.92 0.03 -22.44
C GLN A 231 -19.79 1.41 -23.10
N LEU A 232 -18.74 1.63 -23.89
CA LEU A 232 -18.58 2.88 -24.64
C LEU A 232 -19.68 3.01 -25.72
N GLU A 233 -20.06 1.91 -26.36
CA GLU A 233 -21.12 1.87 -27.36
C GLU A 233 -22.52 2.06 -26.76
N SER A 234 -22.80 1.43 -25.61
CA SER A 234 -24.10 1.59 -24.93
C SER A 234 -24.32 3.02 -24.43
N GLN A 235 -23.27 3.68 -23.94
CA GLN A 235 -23.32 5.09 -23.52
C GLN A 235 -23.53 6.05 -24.69
N LYS A 236 -23.17 5.65 -25.92
CA LYS A 236 -23.37 6.49 -27.12
C LYS A 236 -24.87 6.73 -27.42
N SER A 237 -25.74 5.81 -26.99
CA SER A 237 -27.20 5.89 -27.18
C SER A 237 -27.85 6.95 -26.27
N GLU A 238 -27.33 7.17 -25.05
CA GLU A 238 -27.86 8.16 -24.09
C GLU A 238 -27.48 9.61 -24.42
N ILE A 239 -26.52 9.85 -25.31
CA ILE A 239 -25.93 11.17 -25.63
C ILE A 239 -26.83 12.02 -26.55
N SER A 240 -27.90 11.43 -27.11
CA SER A 240 -28.84 12.14 -28.00
C SER A 240 -29.82 13.07 -27.25
N ALA A 241 -29.76 13.15 -25.92
CA ALA A 241 -30.57 14.05 -25.09
C ALA A 241 -29.88 15.43 -24.89
N PRO A 242 -30.63 16.52 -24.64
CA PRO A 242 -30.09 17.89 -24.64
C PRO A 242 -28.97 18.11 -23.62
N LEU A 243 -28.02 18.98 -23.99
CA LEU A 243 -26.78 19.30 -23.27
C LEU A 243 -26.96 19.50 -21.75
N PRO A 244 -26.10 18.91 -20.92
CA PRO A 244 -26.13 19.15 -19.49
C PRO A 244 -25.60 20.54 -19.13
N THR A 245 -26.18 21.12 -18.09
CA THR A 245 -25.82 22.42 -17.51
C THR A 245 -24.38 22.47 -16.97
N PRO A 246 -23.81 23.68 -16.71
CA PRO A 246 -22.41 23.87 -16.32
C PRO A 246 -21.98 23.20 -15.00
N LYS A 247 -22.91 22.55 -14.28
CA LYS A 247 -22.65 21.80 -13.05
C LYS A 247 -22.06 20.40 -13.29
N ASN A 248 -21.93 19.95 -14.55
CA ASN A 248 -21.49 18.60 -14.89
C ASN A 248 -20.11 18.58 -15.61
N LEU A 249 -19.09 19.24 -15.05
CA LEU A 249 -17.71 19.15 -15.58
C LEU A 249 -17.10 17.72 -15.49
N PHE A 250 -17.77 16.78 -14.81
CA PHE A 250 -17.36 15.39 -14.62
C PHE A 250 -18.17 14.37 -15.45
N SER A 251 -18.96 14.82 -16.43
CA SER A 251 -19.88 13.95 -17.19
C SER A 251 -19.50 13.78 -18.66
N SER A 252 -18.21 13.77 -19.00
CA SER A 252 -17.84 13.31 -20.35
C SER A 252 -17.93 11.77 -20.38
N PRO A 253 -18.42 11.16 -21.47
CA PRO A 253 -18.40 9.71 -21.64
C PRO A 253 -17.00 9.10 -21.46
N VAL A 254 -15.96 9.90 -21.78
CA VAL A 254 -14.56 9.54 -21.60
C VAL A 254 -14.21 9.37 -20.13
N GLU A 255 -14.55 10.33 -19.27
CA GLU A 255 -14.29 10.24 -17.83
C GLU A 255 -15.11 9.15 -17.16
N ARG A 256 -16.34 8.86 -17.64
CA ARG A 256 -17.14 7.73 -17.15
C ARG A 256 -16.48 6.38 -17.40
N LEU A 257 -15.94 6.17 -18.61
CA LEU A 257 -15.20 4.93 -18.91
C LEU A 257 -13.89 4.88 -18.12
N LEU A 258 -13.14 5.99 -18.05
CA LEU A 258 -11.89 6.05 -17.28
C LEU A 258 -12.13 5.87 -15.78
N ALA A 259 -13.30 6.19 -15.25
CA ALA A 259 -13.69 5.85 -13.89
C ALA A 259 -13.72 4.35 -13.64
N GLN A 260 -14.09 3.52 -14.62
CA GLN A 260 -14.07 2.08 -14.46
C GLN A 260 -12.64 1.52 -14.43
N PHE A 261 -11.77 2.05 -15.31
CA PHE A 261 -10.34 1.78 -15.24
C PHE A 261 -9.74 2.24 -13.90
N GLN A 262 -10.22 3.36 -13.37
CA GLN A 262 -9.86 3.84 -12.03
C GLN A 262 -10.28 2.84 -10.94
N VAL A 263 -11.51 2.31 -10.96
CA VAL A 263 -11.92 1.29 -9.97
C VAL A 263 -10.97 0.08 -10.01
N LEU A 264 -10.58 -0.36 -11.21
CA LEU A 264 -9.63 -1.47 -11.35
C LEU A 264 -8.22 -1.12 -10.86
N SER A 265 -7.74 0.11 -11.07
CA SER A 265 -6.46 0.54 -10.52
C SER A 265 -6.50 0.69 -9.00
N ALA A 266 -7.59 1.19 -8.41
CA ALA A 266 -7.78 1.24 -6.97
C ALA A 266 -7.79 -0.16 -6.34
N CYS A 267 -8.36 -1.16 -7.03
CA CYS A 267 -8.24 -2.55 -6.64
C CYS A 267 -6.77 -2.99 -6.53
N PHE A 268 -5.93 -2.60 -7.49
CA PHE A 268 -4.50 -2.92 -7.46
C PHE A 268 -3.75 -2.17 -6.36
N VAL A 269 -4.10 -0.92 -6.08
CA VAL A 269 -3.52 -0.19 -4.95
C VAL A 269 -3.90 -0.84 -3.63
N ALA A 270 -5.16 -1.25 -3.43
CA ALA A 270 -5.59 -1.96 -2.22
C ALA A 270 -4.85 -3.29 -2.05
N PHE A 271 -4.70 -4.08 -3.11
CA PHE A 271 -3.89 -5.30 -3.04
C PHE A 271 -2.42 -5.00 -2.71
N ALA A 272 -1.83 -4.00 -3.36
CA ALA A 272 -0.45 -3.58 -3.13
C ALA A 272 -0.23 -3.09 -1.70
N HIS A 273 -1.18 -2.32 -1.17
CA HIS A 273 -1.20 -1.82 0.20
C HIS A 273 -1.17 -2.99 1.19
N GLY A 274 -2.14 -3.90 1.11
CA GLY A 274 -2.18 -5.07 1.98
C GLY A 274 -0.89 -5.90 1.93
N SER A 275 -0.29 -6.04 0.75
CA SER A 275 0.98 -6.76 0.58
C SER A 275 2.17 -6.10 1.26
N ASN A 276 2.27 -4.78 1.25
CA ASN A 276 3.43 -4.10 1.82
C ASN A 276 3.24 -3.88 3.32
N ASP A 277 2.08 -3.38 3.70
CA ASP A 277 1.85 -2.82 5.02
C ASP A 277 1.58 -3.89 6.07
N VAL A 278 1.09 -5.08 5.71
CA VAL A 278 0.88 -6.16 6.69
C VAL A 278 2.17 -6.49 7.46
N GLY A 279 3.33 -6.38 6.79
CA GLY A 279 4.64 -6.61 7.39
C GLY A 279 4.91 -5.75 8.62
N ASN A 280 4.39 -4.53 8.66
CA ASN A 280 4.54 -3.60 9.77
C ASN A 280 3.92 -4.15 11.07
N ALA A 281 2.81 -4.90 10.97
CA ALA A 281 2.17 -5.52 12.11
C ALA A 281 2.74 -6.91 12.42
N ILE A 282 3.02 -7.69 11.37
CA ILE A 282 3.29 -9.12 11.55
C ILE A 282 4.78 -9.48 11.67
N ALA A 283 5.71 -8.64 11.21
CA ALA A 283 7.14 -8.92 11.34
C ALA A 283 7.60 -9.00 12.80
N PRO A 284 7.19 -8.08 13.71
CA PRO A 284 7.51 -8.21 15.13
C PRO A 284 6.91 -9.49 15.74
N LEU A 285 5.65 -9.80 15.41
CA LEU A 285 4.99 -11.03 15.88
C LEU A 285 5.70 -12.30 15.37
N ALA A 286 6.07 -12.32 14.09
CA ALA A 286 6.77 -13.44 13.47
C ALA A 286 8.13 -13.67 14.15
N THR A 287 8.85 -12.60 14.46
CA THR A 287 10.12 -12.66 15.20
C THR A 287 9.91 -13.21 16.61
N ILE A 288 8.91 -12.71 17.34
CA ILE A 288 8.57 -13.19 18.69
C ILE A 288 8.23 -14.68 18.66
N VAL A 289 7.37 -15.11 17.75
CA VAL A 289 6.95 -16.51 17.61
C VAL A 289 8.13 -17.40 17.22
N TYR A 290 9.02 -16.94 16.34
CA TYR A 290 10.23 -17.67 15.97
C TYR A 290 11.11 -17.92 17.19
N ILE A 291 11.39 -16.88 17.98
CA ILE A 291 12.22 -17.00 19.19
C ILE A 291 11.57 -17.91 20.22
N ILE A 292 10.27 -17.77 20.49
CA ILE A 292 9.55 -18.63 21.45
C ILE A 292 9.59 -20.11 21.05
N ARG A 293 9.62 -20.42 19.75
CA ARG A 293 9.62 -21.81 19.26
C ARG A 293 11.00 -22.42 19.15
N THR A 294 12.01 -21.62 18.84
CA THR A 294 13.37 -22.11 18.53
C THR A 294 14.39 -21.80 19.61
N ASP A 295 14.03 -20.95 20.57
CA ASP A 295 14.93 -20.35 21.56
C ASP A 295 16.16 -19.65 20.94
N SER A 296 16.02 -19.20 19.68
CA SER A 296 17.10 -18.60 18.89
C SER A 296 16.62 -17.36 18.15
N VAL A 297 17.54 -16.43 17.90
CA VAL A 297 17.29 -15.23 17.09
C VAL A 297 17.38 -15.58 15.60
N PRO A 298 16.46 -15.11 14.75
CA PRO A 298 16.56 -15.36 13.31
C PRO A 298 17.76 -14.63 12.70
N ILE A 299 18.79 -15.39 12.30
CA ILE A 299 20.01 -14.86 11.64
C ILE A 299 19.81 -14.74 10.11
N SER A 300 18.96 -15.60 9.54
CA SER A 300 18.62 -15.61 8.12
C SER A 300 17.11 -15.46 7.90
N SER A 301 16.72 -15.17 6.66
CA SER A 301 15.32 -15.08 6.26
C SER A 301 14.57 -16.36 6.61
N PHE A 302 13.42 -16.24 7.27
CA PHE A 302 12.59 -17.40 7.67
C PHE A 302 11.19 -17.32 7.07
N GLY A 303 10.54 -18.46 6.87
CA GLY A 303 9.16 -18.50 6.40
C GLY A 303 8.20 -17.96 7.47
N VAL A 304 7.44 -16.92 7.14
CA VAL A 304 6.38 -16.41 8.03
C VAL A 304 5.20 -17.39 8.01
N PRO A 305 4.78 -17.93 9.17
CA PRO A 305 3.61 -18.80 9.25
C PRO A 305 2.32 -18.16 8.70
N LEU A 306 1.53 -18.93 7.95
CA LEU A 306 0.28 -18.46 7.33
C LEU A 306 -0.71 -17.86 8.35
N TRP A 307 -0.80 -18.43 9.56
CA TRP A 307 -1.72 -17.93 10.58
C TRP A 307 -1.38 -16.51 11.05
N ILE A 308 -0.10 -16.11 10.99
CA ILE A 308 0.35 -14.75 11.33
C ILE A 308 -0.09 -13.77 10.22
N LEU A 309 0.05 -14.16 8.95
CA LEU A 309 -0.45 -13.38 7.82
C LEU A 309 -1.97 -13.22 7.87
N LEU A 310 -2.70 -14.30 8.20
CA LEU A 310 -4.15 -14.27 8.39
C LEU A 310 -4.55 -13.31 9.51
N LEU A 311 -3.84 -13.33 10.65
CA LEU A 311 -4.10 -12.41 11.76
C LEU A 311 -3.89 -10.95 11.35
N GLY A 312 -2.80 -10.66 10.63
CA GLY A 312 -2.53 -9.32 10.11
C GLY A 312 -3.59 -8.86 9.11
N GLY A 313 -3.93 -9.70 8.13
CA GLY A 313 -4.98 -9.40 7.16
C GLY A 313 -6.34 -9.15 7.82
N CYS A 314 -6.75 -10.01 8.76
CA CYS A 314 -7.99 -9.82 9.52
C CYS A 314 -7.99 -8.51 10.31
N GLY A 315 -6.86 -8.14 10.91
CA GLY A 315 -6.71 -6.87 11.62
C GLY A 315 -6.93 -5.68 10.70
N ILE A 316 -6.26 -5.67 9.54
CA ILE A 316 -6.42 -4.61 8.52
C ILE A 316 -7.89 -4.45 8.11
N VAL A 317 -8.57 -5.55 7.75
CA VAL A 317 -9.99 -5.51 7.36
C VAL A 317 -10.88 -4.99 8.48
N ALA A 318 -10.63 -5.41 9.72
CA ALA A 318 -11.44 -5.00 10.86
C ALA A 318 -11.27 -3.50 11.16
N GLY A 319 -10.04 -2.99 11.11
CA GLY A 319 -9.76 -1.56 11.27
C GLY A 319 -10.39 -0.71 10.18
N LEU A 320 -10.28 -1.16 8.94
CA LEU A 320 -10.92 -0.55 7.77
C LEU A 320 -12.45 -0.50 7.92
N ALA A 321 -13.08 -1.61 8.36
CA ALA A 321 -14.52 -1.70 8.51
C ALA A 321 -15.08 -0.71 9.56
N ILE A 322 -14.34 -0.47 10.65
CA ILE A 322 -14.79 0.39 11.75
C ILE A 322 -14.44 1.87 11.52
N TRP A 323 -13.20 2.18 11.16
CA TRP A 323 -12.73 3.57 11.06
C TRP A 323 -12.46 4.07 9.64
N GLY A 324 -12.39 3.19 8.65
CA GLY A 324 -12.08 3.57 7.27
C GLY A 324 -13.05 4.61 6.69
N LYS A 325 -14.34 4.54 7.05
CA LYS A 325 -15.35 5.53 6.62
C LYS A 325 -14.95 6.96 6.96
N LYS A 326 -14.49 7.19 8.20
CA LYS A 326 -14.15 8.51 8.72
C LYS A 326 -12.89 9.05 8.05
N VAL A 327 -11.89 8.19 7.88
CA VAL A 327 -10.59 8.56 7.32
C VAL A 327 -10.69 8.86 5.82
N ILE A 328 -11.38 8.01 5.05
CA ILE A 328 -11.62 8.24 3.61
C ILE A 328 -12.38 9.55 3.39
N ALA A 329 -13.43 9.81 4.18
CA ALA A 329 -14.21 11.04 4.07
C ALA A 329 -13.39 12.31 4.37
N THR A 330 -12.35 12.21 5.19
CA THR A 330 -11.54 13.38 5.60
C THR A 330 -10.35 13.62 4.66
N ILE A 331 -9.79 12.57 4.07
CA ILE A 331 -8.57 12.63 3.23
C ILE A 331 -8.90 12.78 1.74
N GLY A 332 -10.04 12.22 1.27
CA GLY A 332 -10.41 12.14 -0.15
C GLY A 332 -10.64 13.47 -0.89
N GLU A 333 -10.68 14.61 -0.18
CA GLU A 333 -11.01 15.92 -0.78
C GLU A 333 -9.86 16.95 -0.74
N ASN A 334 -8.73 16.66 -0.08
CA ASN A 334 -7.79 17.72 0.33
C ASN A 334 -6.49 17.85 -0.50
N ILE A 335 -6.22 16.95 -1.44
CA ILE A 335 -4.95 16.98 -2.21
C ILE A 335 -5.14 17.64 -3.58
N ILE A 336 -6.02 17.11 -4.45
CA ILE A 336 -6.45 17.71 -5.72
C ILE A 336 -7.89 17.21 -6.01
N PRO A 337 -8.82 18.02 -6.54
CA PRO A 337 -10.06 17.48 -7.11
C PRO A 337 -9.71 16.64 -8.35
N LEU A 338 -9.55 15.33 -8.16
CA LEU A 338 -9.09 14.43 -9.21
C LEU A 338 -10.27 14.00 -10.09
N GLN A 339 -10.15 14.25 -11.39
CA GLN A 339 -10.96 13.58 -12.39
C GLN A 339 -10.55 12.10 -12.48
N PRO A 340 -11.47 11.22 -12.89
CA PRO A 340 -11.18 9.79 -13.00
C PRO A 340 -9.94 9.42 -13.81
N SER A 341 -9.72 10.10 -14.95
CA SER A 341 -8.50 9.95 -15.77
C SER A 341 -7.19 10.17 -15.00
N SER A 342 -7.20 11.14 -14.09
CA SER A 342 -6.07 11.50 -13.24
C SER A 342 -5.92 10.52 -12.09
N GLY A 343 -7.02 10.16 -11.44
CA GLY A 343 -7.04 9.15 -10.39
C GLY A 343 -6.49 7.81 -10.88
N PHE A 344 -6.95 7.37 -12.05
CA PHE A 344 -6.49 6.15 -12.72
C PHE A 344 -4.96 6.13 -12.91
N CYS A 345 -4.37 7.22 -13.43
CA CYS A 345 -2.92 7.30 -13.64
C CYS A 345 -2.14 7.28 -12.31
N ALA A 346 -2.63 7.98 -11.29
CA ALA A 346 -1.98 8.03 -9.97
C ALA A 346 -2.01 6.66 -9.29
N GLU A 347 -3.15 5.97 -9.35
CA GLU A 347 -3.35 4.66 -8.75
C GLU A 347 -2.53 3.59 -9.46
N ILE A 348 -2.49 3.56 -10.80
CA ILE A 348 -1.62 2.63 -11.53
C ILE A 348 -0.14 2.84 -11.19
N ALA A 349 0.32 4.09 -11.14
CA ALA A 349 1.71 4.39 -10.77
C ALA A 349 2.02 3.95 -9.34
N THR A 350 1.10 4.20 -8.42
CA THR A 350 1.20 3.81 -7.01
C THR A 350 1.25 2.30 -6.87
N ALA A 351 0.30 1.58 -7.46
CA ALA A 351 0.25 0.12 -7.43
C ALA A 351 1.52 -0.49 -8.03
N THR A 352 1.97 0.00 -9.21
CA THR A 352 3.20 -0.49 -9.85
C THR A 352 4.41 -0.33 -8.94
N THR A 353 4.59 0.88 -8.38
CA THR A 353 5.74 1.20 -7.53
C THR A 353 5.75 0.33 -6.27
N VAL A 354 4.61 0.22 -5.59
CA VAL A 354 4.48 -0.55 -4.34
C VAL A 354 4.60 -2.05 -4.60
N LEU A 355 3.98 -2.60 -5.66
CA LEU A 355 4.06 -4.04 -5.96
C LEU A 355 5.49 -4.47 -6.33
N ILE A 356 6.23 -3.65 -7.09
CA ILE A 356 7.64 -3.93 -7.38
C ILE A 356 8.45 -3.92 -6.08
N ALA A 357 8.26 -2.91 -5.22
CA ALA A 357 8.95 -2.84 -3.94
C ALA A 357 8.62 -4.06 -3.05
N SER A 358 7.35 -4.43 -2.92
CA SER A 358 6.90 -5.63 -2.19
C SER A 358 7.53 -6.91 -2.74
N LYS A 359 7.61 -7.04 -4.08
CA LYS A 359 8.25 -8.19 -4.74
C LYS A 359 9.75 -8.26 -4.47
N LEU A 360 10.40 -7.11 -4.28
CA LEU A 360 11.81 -7.03 -3.89
C LEU A 360 12.02 -7.17 -2.37
N GLY A 361 10.95 -7.11 -1.58
CA GLY A 361 10.99 -7.17 -0.11
C GLY A 361 11.19 -5.81 0.56
N PHE A 362 11.26 -4.71 -0.20
CA PHE A 362 11.50 -3.40 0.38
C PHE A 362 10.24 -2.86 1.09
N PRO A 363 10.33 -2.51 2.38
CA PRO A 363 9.26 -1.83 3.09
C PRO A 363 9.17 -0.39 2.57
N VAL A 364 8.07 -0.05 1.91
CA VAL A 364 7.84 1.29 1.34
C VAL A 364 6.62 1.92 1.99
N SER A 365 6.33 3.17 1.63
CA SER A 365 5.10 3.84 2.03
C SER A 365 4.21 4.01 0.81
N THR A 366 3.01 3.44 0.89
CA THR A 366 1.95 3.62 -0.10
C THR A 366 1.52 5.09 -0.19
N SER A 367 1.46 5.80 0.93
CA SER A 367 1.17 7.25 0.97
C SER A 367 2.22 8.06 0.21
N HIS A 368 3.51 7.70 0.31
CA HIS A 368 4.56 8.37 -0.47
C HIS A 368 4.34 8.16 -1.98
N ALA A 369 4.09 6.93 -2.39
CA ALA A 369 3.84 6.60 -3.79
C ALA A 369 2.63 7.35 -4.34
N LEU A 370 1.52 7.42 -3.59
CA LEU A 370 0.32 8.15 -4.02
C LEU A 370 0.58 9.65 -4.12
N VAL A 371 1.17 10.27 -3.09
CA VAL A 371 1.51 11.70 -3.10
C VAL A 371 2.42 12.02 -4.29
N GLY A 372 3.44 11.19 -4.52
CA GLY A 372 4.31 11.28 -5.68
C GLY A 372 3.56 11.24 -7.00
N GLY A 373 2.65 10.27 -7.16
CA GLY A 373 1.82 10.12 -8.36
C GLY A 373 0.93 11.34 -8.61
N VAL A 374 0.25 11.83 -7.58
CA VAL A 374 -0.61 13.03 -7.67
C VAL A 374 0.20 14.28 -8.02
N VAL A 375 1.40 14.44 -7.44
CA VAL A 375 2.31 15.54 -7.79
C VAL A 375 2.77 15.43 -9.25
N GLY A 376 3.15 14.24 -9.71
CA GLY A 376 3.56 14.00 -11.09
C GLY A 376 2.49 14.41 -12.10
N ILE A 377 1.22 14.07 -11.84
CA ILE A 377 0.09 14.49 -12.66
C ILE A 377 -0.13 16.00 -12.62
N GLY A 378 -0.06 16.60 -11.42
CA GLY A 378 -0.21 18.04 -11.23
C GLY A 378 0.79 18.85 -12.06
N LEU A 379 2.02 18.35 -12.20
CA LEU A 379 3.06 18.97 -13.04
C LEU A 379 2.71 18.97 -14.54
N ILE A 380 2.04 17.91 -15.04
CA ILE A 380 1.62 17.80 -16.44
C ILE A 380 0.33 18.59 -16.73
N GLN A 381 -0.59 18.67 -15.76
CA GLN A 381 -1.83 19.44 -15.90
C GLN A 381 -1.52 20.94 -15.89
N ASN A 382 -1.08 21.43 -14.73
CA ASN A 382 -0.69 22.80 -14.50
C ASN A 382 0.04 22.87 -13.16
N TRP A 383 1.36 23.05 -13.20
CA TRP A 383 2.21 23.10 -12.00
C TRP A 383 1.77 24.14 -10.97
N ARG A 384 1.04 25.19 -11.38
CA ARG A 384 0.51 26.23 -10.48
C ARG A 384 -0.61 25.74 -9.57
N ASN A 385 -1.29 24.66 -9.94
CA ASN A 385 -2.36 24.07 -9.13
C ASN A 385 -1.81 23.15 -8.02
N VAL A 386 -0.51 22.84 -8.05
CA VAL A 386 0.14 22.01 -7.04
C VAL A 386 0.37 22.83 -5.77
N ARG A 387 -0.31 22.45 -4.68
CA ARG A 387 -0.15 23.10 -3.36
C ARG A 387 1.13 22.63 -2.67
N PHE A 388 2.26 23.25 -3.01
CA PHE A 388 3.57 22.93 -2.42
C PHE A 388 3.62 23.05 -0.89
N SER A 389 2.78 23.90 -0.28
CA SER A 389 2.64 23.97 1.18
C SER A 389 2.16 22.65 1.78
N THR A 390 1.16 22.01 1.16
CA THR A 390 0.63 20.71 1.60
C THR A 390 1.68 19.61 1.46
N ILE A 391 2.40 19.60 0.33
CA ILE A 391 3.49 18.64 0.09
C ILE A 391 4.59 18.79 1.15
N LYS A 392 4.98 20.03 1.46
CA LYS A 392 5.98 20.32 2.49
C LYS A 392 5.54 19.82 3.87
N SER A 393 4.26 20.04 4.23
CA SER A 393 3.72 19.56 5.50
C SER A 393 3.71 18.03 5.59
N ILE A 394 3.35 17.35 4.50
CA ILE A 394 3.38 15.89 4.41
C ILE A 394 4.82 15.37 4.54
N ALA A 395 5.76 15.94 3.78
CA ALA A 395 7.17 15.55 3.84
C ALA A 395 7.77 15.76 5.24
N LEU A 396 7.40 16.85 5.91
CA LEU A 396 7.81 17.12 7.30
C LEU A 396 7.25 16.07 8.26
N ALA A 397 5.98 15.66 8.10
CA ALA A 397 5.38 14.61 8.91
C ALA A 397 6.13 13.28 8.77
N TRP A 398 6.59 12.93 7.56
CA TRP A 398 7.39 11.73 7.30
C TRP A 398 8.74 11.77 8.02
N VAL A 399 9.45 12.90 7.93
CA VAL A 399 10.74 13.10 8.61
C VAL A 399 10.58 13.07 10.14
N ILE A 400 9.50 13.62 10.69
CA ILE A 400 9.24 13.64 12.13
C ILE A 400 8.79 12.27 12.66
N THR A 401 8.12 11.46 11.84
CA THR A 401 7.60 10.15 12.26
C THR A 401 8.71 9.21 12.72
N LEU A 402 9.85 9.17 12.02
CA LEU A 402 11.00 8.33 12.38
C LEU A 402 11.56 8.60 13.78
N PRO A 403 12.04 9.82 14.11
CA PRO A 403 12.61 10.09 15.42
C PRO A 403 11.57 9.99 16.53
N PHE A 404 10.31 10.36 16.27
CA PHE A 404 9.25 10.21 17.25
C PHE A 404 8.98 8.73 17.57
N ALA A 405 8.84 7.89 16.54
CA ALA A 405 8.62 6.46 16.73
C ALA A 405 9.84 5.76 17.36
N ALA A 406 11.06 6.19 17.02
CA ALA A 406 12.27 5.72 17.69
C ALA A 406 12.29 6.08 19.17
N GLY A 407 11.97 7.33 19.52
CA GLY A 407 11.84 7.75 20.91
C GLY A 407 10.76 6.96 21.67
N LEU A 408 9.61 6.75 21.04
CA LEU A 408 8.51 5.98 21.62
C LEU A 408 8.87 4.50 21.83
N GLY A 409 9.50 3.87 20.83
CA GLY A 409 9.99 2.49 20.92
C GLY A 409 11.04 2.31 22.01
N ALA A 410 11.99 3.26 22.10
CA ALA A 410 13.00 3.30 23.16
C ALA A 410 12.36 3.45 24.56
N ALA A 411 11.44 4.41 24.73
CA ALA A 411 10.80 4.67 26.02
C ALA A 411 9.96 3.47 26.49
N ILE A 412 9.13 2.90 25.61
CA ILE A 412 8.32 1.72 25.93
C ILE A 412 9.21 0.54 26.27
N PHE A 413 10.29 0.32 25.53
CA PHE A 413 11.23 -0.76 25.82
C PHE A 413 11.89 -0.61 27.19
N VAL A 414 12.33 0.59 27.58
CA VAL A 414 12.89 0.85 28.92
C VAL A 414 11.88 0.53 30.01
N CYS A 415 10.63 0.96 29.86
CA CYS A 415 9.57 0.65 30.81
C CYS A 415 9.32 -0.85 30.91
N LEU A 416 9.24 -1.55 29.77
CA LEU A 416 9.05 -3.00 29.74
C LEU A 416 10.23 -3.73 30.39
N ARG A 417 11.47 -3.28 30.14
CA ARG A 417 12.69 -3.85 30.74
C ARG A 417 12.72 -3.64 32.24
N PHE A 418 12.23 -2.51 32.74
CA PHE A 418 12.13 -2.27 34.17
C PHE A 418 11.10 -3.16 34.86
N ILE A 419 10.00 -3.50 34.17
CA ILE A 419 8.91 -4.31 34.73
C ILE A 419 9.20 -5.82 34.65
N PHE A 420 9.80 -6.27 33.54
CA PHE A 420 9.92 -7.70 33.20
C PHE A 420 11.37 -8.20 33.08
N GLY A 421 12.35 -7.32 33.13
CA GLY A 421 13.77 -7.62 32.85
C GLY A 421 14.68 -7.62 34.07
#